data_AF-I0H7Q6-F1
#
_entry.id   AF-I0H7Q6-F1
#
_cell.length_a   1.000
_cell.length_b   1.000
_cell.length_c   1.000
_cell.angle_alpha   90.00
_cell.angle_beta   90.00
_cell.angle_gamma   90.00
#
_symmetry.space_group_name_H-M   'P 1'
#
loop_
_entity.id
_entity.type
_entity.pdbx_description
1 polymer ?
#
loop_
_entity_poly.entity_id
_entity_poly.type
_entity_poly.pdbx_seq_one_letter_code
_entity_poly.pdbx_strand_id
1 'polypeptide(L)' 'MTDQQQPTRLPASVRWARILGIPDPKPFTPEEEAAYQRWMDDGDAQVEAMVRRRQQSPA' A
#
# COMPACT_ATOMS: atom_id res chain seq x y z
N MET A 1 25.03 3.77 -6.05
CA MET A 1 24.04 4.16 -7.07
C MET A 1 23.37 2.89 -7.53
N THR A 2 22.12 2.64 -7.12
CA THR A 2 21.39 1.43 -7.48
C THR A 2 20.42 1.77 -8.60
N ASP A 3 20.73 1.31 -9.82
CA ASP A 3 19.80 1.27 -10.94
C ASP A 3 18.63 0.35 -10.58
N GLN A 4 17.54 0.93 -10.06
CA GLN A 4 16.26 0.25 -10.08
C GLN A 4 15.64 0.44 -11.46
N GLN A 5 15.86 -0.54 -12.33
CA GLN A 5 15.13 -0.65 -13.59
C GLN A 5 13.64 -0.81 -13.27
N GLN A 6 12.88 0.28 -13.42
CA GLN A 6 11.43 0.23 -13.36
C GLN A 6 10.92 -0.71 -14.47
N PRO A 7 10.00 -1.65 -14.19
CA PRO A 7 9.29 -2.33 -15.25
C PRO A 7 8.52 -1.27 -16.05
N THR A 8 9.01 -0.97 -17.25
CA THR A 8 8.48 0.06 -18.16
C THR A 8 7.07 -0.24 -18.70
N ARG A 9 6.43 -1.32 -18.23
CA ARG A 9 5.12 -1.77 -18.67
C ARG A 9 4.11 -1.70 -17.53
N LEU A 10 3.04 -0.95 -17.76
CA LEU A 10 1.88 -0.92 -16.88
C LEU A 10 1.30 -2.32 -16.67
N PRO A 11 0.73 -2.61 -15.47
CA PRO A 11 0.00 -3.84 -15.21
C PRO A 11 -1.10 -4.08 -16.25
N ALA A 12 -1.39 -5.35 -16.55
CA ALA A 12 -2.38 -5.71 -17.56
C ALA A 12 -3.77 -5.11 -17.27
N SER A 13 -4.16 -5.03 -15.99
CA SER A 13 -5.40 -4.40 -15.54
C SER A 13 -5.49 -2.93 -15.96
N VAL A 14 -4.43 -2.15 -15.75
CA VAL A 14 -4.37 -0.73 -16.12
C VAL A 14 -4.45 -0.56 -17.64
N ARG A 15 -3.78 -1.43 -18.40
CA ARG A 15 -3.86 -1.39 -19.87
C ARG A 15 -5.27 -1.65 -20.38
N TRP A 16 -5.95 -2.66 -19.82
CA TRP A 16 -7.33 -2.97 -20.20
C TRP A 16 -8.30 -1.87 -19.81
N ALA A 17 -8.16 -1.29 -18.61
CA ALA A 17 -8.99 -0.16 -18.18
C ALA A 17 -8.92 1.00 -19.20
N ARG A 18 -7.72 1.34 -19.67
CA ARG A 18 -7.52 2.38 -20.70
C ARG A 18 -8.16 2.01 -22.04
N ILE A 19 -8.02 0.77 -22.49
CA ILE A 19 -8.65 0.29 -23.75
C ILE A 19 -10.18 0.40 -23.66
N LEU A 20 -10.74 0.12 -22.49
CA LEU A 20 -12.17 0.20 -22.22
C LEU A 20 -12.66 1.63 -21.93
N GLY A 21 -11.76 2.62 -21.92
CA GLY A 21 -12.10 4.00 -21.58
C GLY A 21 -12.50 4.22 -20.13
N ILE A 22 -12.13 3.30 -19.23
CA ILE A 22 -12.34 3.47 -17.79
C ILE A 22 -11.38 4.56 -17.31
N PRO A 23 -11.86 5.60 -16.60
CA PRO A 23 -11.01 6.68 -16.13
C PRO A 23 -9.97 6.16 -15.14
N ASP A 24 -8.79 6.78 -15.15
CA ASP A 24 -7.80 6.54 -14.11
C ASP A 24 -8.39 6.94 -12.74
N PRO A 25 -8.06 6.21 -11.66
CA PRO A 25 -8.55 6.55 -10.34
C PRO A 25 -8.08 7.95 -9.95
N LYS A 26 -8.96 8.70 -9.28
CA LYS A 26 -8.62 10.02 -8.75
C LYS A 26 -7.44 9.86 -7.77
N PRO A 27 -6.42 10.71 -7.82
CA PRO A 27 -5.39 10.74 -6.78
C PRO A 27 -6.04 11.10 -5.44
N PHE A 28 -5.44 10.61 -4.35
CA PHE A 28 -5.86 10.99 -3.01
C PHE A 28 -5.74 12.50 -2.80
N THR A 29 -6.65 13.07 -2.02
CA THR A 29 -6.41 14.39 -1.43
C THR A 29 -5.39 14.28 -0.29
N PRO A 30 -4.73 15.39 0.11
CA PRO A 30 -3.82 15.37 1.25
C PRO A 30 -4.45 14.84 2.54
N GLU A 31 -5.75 15.11 2.76
CA GLU A 31 -6.49 14.63 3.91
C GLU A 31 -6.75 13.13 3.85
N GLU A 32 -7.08 12.60 2.67
CA GLU A 32 -7.27 11.17 2.43
C GLU A 32 -5.92 10.42 2.58
N GLU A 33 -4.84 11.00 2.07
CA GLU A 33 -3.49 10.45 2.24
C GLU A 33 -3.06 10.43 3.70
N ALA A 34 -3.33 11.50 4.45
CA ALA A 34 -3.06 11.54 5.89
C ALA A 34 -3.92 10.53 6.67
N ALA A 35 -5.17 10.31 6.26
CA ALA A 35 -6.03 9.30 6.86
C ALA A 35 -5.54 7.88 6.58
N TYR A 36 -5.10 7.64 5.34
CA TYR A 36 -4.50 6.37 4.93
C TYR A 36 -3.22 6.09 5.73
N GLN A 37 -2.33 7.08 5.88
CA GLN A 37 -1.10 6.91 6.65
C GLN A 37 -1.39 6.57 8.12
N ARG A 38 -2.36 7.25 8.76
CA ARG A 38 -2.77 6.91 10.14
C ARG A 38 -3.29 5.47 10.24
N TRP A 39 -4.08 5.02 9.28
CA TRP A 39 -4.59 3.65 9.26
C TRP A 39 -3.45 2.61 9.12
N MET A 40 -2.44 2.90 8.32
CA MET A 40 -1.23 2.06 8.20
C MET A 40 -0.46 1.99 9.52
N ASP A 41 -0.19 3.15 10.14
CA ASP A 41 0.54 3.24 11.40
C ASP A 41 -0.18 2.48 12.53
N ASP A 42 -1.52 2.58 12.59
CA ASP A 42 -2.36 1.84 13.54
C ASP A 42 -2.30 0.33 13.28
N GLY A 43 -2.21 -0.09 12.01
CA GLY A 43 -2.04 -1.49 11.62
C GLY A 43 -0.70 -2.05 12.07
N ASP A 44 0.38 -1.32 11.85
CA ASP A 44 1.73 -1.71 12.27
C ASP A 44 1.81 -1.84 13.80
N ALA A 45 1.24 -0.89 14.55
CA ALA A 45 1.19 -0.95 16.01
C ALA A 45 0.43 -2.19 16.54
N GLN A 46 -0.64 -2.59 15.85
CA GLN A 46 -1.38 -3.82 16.21
C GLN A 46 -0.54 -5.07 15.97
N VAL A 47 0.16 -5.16 14.84
CA VAL A 47 1.03 -6.29 14.52
C VAL A 47 2.19 -6.37 15.52
N GLU A 48 2.83 -5.25 15.86
CA GLU A 48 3.88 -5.20 16.89
C GLU A 48 3.38 -5.69 18.25
N ALA A 49 2.18 -5.28 18.66
CA ALA A 49 1.57 -5.74 19.90
C ALA A 49 1.34 -7.26 19.88
N MET A 50 0.88 -7.83 18.76
CA MET A 50 0.72 -9.27 18.60
C MET A 50 2.06 -10.02 18.68
N VAL A 51 3.10 -9.51 18.02
CA VAL A 51 4.46 -10.10 18.07
C VAL A 51 5.00 -10.08 19.49
N ARG A 52 4.87 -8.95 20.21
CA ARG A 52 5.31 -8.83 21.60
C ARG A 52 4.59 -9.82 22.51
N ARG A 53 3.27 -9.98 22.37
CA ARG A 53 2.49 -10.98 23.13
C ARG A 53 3.00 -12.39 22.88
N ARG A 54 3.28 -12.73 21.62
CA ARG A 54 3.82 -14.06 21.24
C ARG A 54 5.20 -14.31 21.84
N GLN A 55 6.06 -13.30 21.92
CA GLN A 55 7.39 -13.43 22.52
C GLN A 55 7.34 -13.56 24.06
N GLN A 56 6.34 -12.96 24.71
CA GLN A 56 6.15 -13.02 26.16
C GLN A 56 5.46 -14.30 26.64
N SER A 57 4.80 -15.02 25.75
CA SER A 57 4.23 -16.35 26.01
C SER A 57 4.90 -17.37 25.11
N PRO A 58 6.18 -17.73 25.38
CA PRO A 58 6.78 -18.89 24.76
C PRO A 58 6.00 -20.12 25.24
N ALA A 59 5.24 -20.73 24.33
CA ALA A 59 4.77 -22.10 24.53
C ALA A 59 5.97 -23.05 24.61
#